data_AF-A0A821H4Q8-F1
#
_entry.id   AF-A0A821H4Q8-F1
#
_cell.length_a   1.000
_cell.length_b   1.000
_cell.length_c   1.000
_cell.angle_alpha   90.00
_cell.angle_beta   90.00
_cell.angle_gamma   90.00
#
_symmetry.space_group_name_H-M   'P 1'
#
loop_
_entity.id
_entity.type
_entity.pdbx_description
1 polymer ?
#
loop_
_entity_poly.entity_id
_entity_poly.type
_entity_poly.pdbx_seq_one_letter_code
_entity_poly.pdbx_strand_id
1 'polypeptide(L)'
;LMSKKSSQTRSSHNITRGNLNDLSNKLSKVQINNKSEKNSLDKLIESIKNCQYKRIVILVGAGISTASGIPDFRTSGTGLYDNLQRYNIPYPEAIFELNYFNRNPKPFFDLAKELYPGKYFPNINHYFIR
;
A
#
# COMPACT_ATOMS: atom_id res chain seq x y z
N LEU A 1 50.41 -6.68 -38.74
CA LEU A 1 49.63 -5.43 -38.64
C LEU A 1 48.79 -5.51 -37.36
N MET A 2 49.28 -4.96 -36.25
CA MET A 2 48.86 -3.65 -35.71
C MET A 2 47.37 -3.64 -35.32
N SER A 3 47.06 -3.75 -34.01
CA SER A 3 46.67 -2.61 -33.14
C SER A 3 45.12 -2.51 -33.02
N LYS A 4 44.42 -2.38 -31.87
CA LYS A 4 44.73 -2.04 -30.47
C LYS A 4 43.46 -2.30 -29.61
N LYS A 5 43.68 -2.78 -28.38
CA LYS A 5 43.14 -2.38 -27.07
C LYS A 5 41.63 -2.11 -26.86
N SER A 6 41.05 -2.94 -25.99
CA SER A 6 40.39 -2.60 -24.72
C SER A 6 40.13 -1.12 -24.41
N SER A 7 38.88 -0.75 -24.15
CA SER A 7 38.54 0.35 -23.24
C SER A 7 37.13 0.17 -22.67
N GLN A 8 37.09 -0.32 -21.42
CA GLN A 8 35.99 -0.07 -20.48
C GLN A 8 35.83 1.44 -20.33
N THR A 9 34.77 2.01 -20.87
CA THR A 9 34.33 3.36 -20.53
C THR A 9 33.52 3.29 -19.23
N ARG A 10 34.22 3.42 -18.10
CA ARG A 10 33.62 3.87 -16.84
C ARG A 10 33.04 5.27 -17.10
N SER A 11 31.73 5.36 -17.31
CA SER A 11 31.00 6.62 -17.20
C SER A 11 30.93 6.98 -15.72
N SER A 12 31.97 7.67 -15.26
CA SER A 12 31.95 8.41 -14.00
C SER A 12 30.79 9.39 -14.06
N HIS A 13 29.68 9.06 -13.42
CA HIS A 13 28.59 10.00 -13.18
C HIS A 13 29.18 11.16 -12.36
N ASN A 14 29.47 12.28 -13.02
CA ASN A 14 29.82 13.53 -12.37
C ASN A 14 28.60 14.00 -11.58
N ILE A 15 28.56 13.66 -10.30
CA ILE A 15 27.61 14.20 -9.34
C ILE A 15 27.95 15.68 -9.21
N THR A 16 27.20 16.54 -9.89
CA THR A 16 27.29 17.98 -9.73
C THR A 16 26.95 18.34 -8.28
N ARG A 17 27.70 19.27 -7.68
CA ARG A 17 27.49 19.73 -6.28
C ARG A 17 26.05 20.20 -5.98
N GLY A 18 25.27 20.55 -7.01
CA GLY A 18 23.83 20.84 -6.88
C GLY A 18 23.01 19.64 -6.40
N ASN A 19 23.29 18.43 -6.89
CA ASN A 19 22.53 17.22 -6.56
C ASN A 19 22.78 16.75 -5.11
N LEU A 20 23.99 16.95 -4.59
CA LEU A 20 24.33 16.60 -3.19
C LEU A 20 23.62 17.49 -2.17
N ASN A 21 23.47 18.78 -2.48
CA ASN A 21 22.75 19.71 -1.61
C ASN A 21 21.25 19.44 -1.63
N ASP A 22 20.68 19.10 -2.80
CA ASP A 22 19.28 18.71 -2.92
C ASP A 22 18.98 17.39 -2.20
N LEU A 23 19.88 16.42 -2.29
CA LEU A 23 19.76 15.16 -1.55
C LEU A 23 19.91 15.37 -0.04
N SER A 24 20.87 16.18 0.40
CA SER A 24 21.05 16.56 1.81
C SER A 24 19.82 17.29 2.37
N ASN A 25 19.25 18.22 1.59
CA ASN A 25 18.03 18.93 1.94
C ASN A 25 16.79 18.02 1.96
N LYS A 26 16.74 17.02 1.08
CA LYS A 26 15.67 16.01 1.06
C LYS A 26 15.80 15.07 2.26
N LEU A 27 17.01 14.61 2.58
CA LEU A 27 17.29 13.76 3.74
C LEU A 27 17.03 14.48 5.06
N SER A 28 17.42 15.76 5.18
CA SER A 28 17.15 16.56 6.38
C SER A 28 15.66 16.84 6.55
N LYS A 29 14.91 17.13 5.48
CA LYS A 29 13.44 17.24 5.52
C LYS A 29 12.77 15.94 5.91
N VAL A 30 13.19 14.80 5.35
CA VAL A 30 12.67 13.47 5.73
C VAL A 30 12.94 13.17 7.20
N GLN A 31 14.14 13.49 7.70
CA GLN A 31 14.51 13.23 9.09
C GLN A 31 13.80 14.16 10.09
N ILE A 32 13.56 15.43 9.73
CA ILE A 32 12.77 16.36 10.54
C ILE A 32 11.29 15.93 10.58
N ASN A 33 10.71 15.52 9.45
CA ASN A 33 9.33 15.03 9.39
C ASN A 33 9.17 13.74 10.22
N ASN A 34 10.11 12.80 10.12
CA ASN A 34 10.08 11.57 10.91
C ASN A 34 10.19 11.83 12.43
N LYS A 35 10.91 12.89 12.84
CA LYS A 35 11.07 13.23 14.27
C LYS A 35 9.82 13.89 14.85
N SER A 36 9.17 14.80 14.12
CA SER A 36 7.94 15.46 14.57
C SER A 36 6.75 14.50 14.61
N GLU A 37 6.64 13.59 13.64
CA GLU A 37 5.61 12.55 13.60
C GLU A 37 5.78 11.55 14.74
N LYS A 38 7.02 11.09 14.99
CA LYS A 38 7.34 10.20 16.12
C LYS A 38 6.93 10.80 17.46
N ASN A 39 7.27 12.08 17.68
CA ASN A 39 6.88 12.79 18.90
C ASN A 39 5.36 12.93 19.07
N SER A 40 4.61 13.00 17.96
CA SER A 40 3.14 13.13 17.99
C SER A 40 2.46 11.80 18.29
N LEU A 41 2.98 10.71 17.73
CA LEU A 41 2.50 9.35 18.00
C LEU A 41 2.77 8.95 19.46
N ASP A 42 3.95 9.24 20.00
CA ASP A 42 4.29 8.93 21.39
C ASP A 42 3.33 9.62 22.37
N LYS A 43 2.98 10.88 22.10
CA LYS A 43 1.97 11.62 22.89
C LYS A 43 0.58 11.01 22.80
N LEU A 44 0.17 10.55 21.62
CA LEU A 44 -1.11 9.87 21.44
C LEU A 44 -1.14 8.57 22.25
N ILE A 45 -0.08 7.76 22.17
CA ILE A 45 0.06 6.51 22.93
C ILE A 45 -0.07 6.79 24.42
N GLU A 46 0.63 7.80 24.92
CA GLU A 46 0.58 8.18 26.35
C GLU A 46 -0.81 8.66 26.77
N SER A 47 -1.49 9.44 25.92
CA SER A 47 -2.85 9.92 26.19
C SER A 47 -3.86 8.76 26.25
N ILE A 48 -3.71 7.76 25.37
CA ILE A 48 -4.52 6.54 25.37
C ILE A 48 -4.24 5.70 26.63
N LYS A 49 -2.97 5.46 26.96
CA LYS A 49 -2.56 4.73 28.19
C LYS A 49 -3.11 5.39 29.46
N ASN A 50 -3.07 6.71 29.51
CA ASN A 50 -3.60 7.51 30.63
C ASN A 50 -5.13 7.69 30.58
N CYS A 51 -5.84 6.95 29.72
CA CYS A 51 -7.29 6.93 29.62
C CYS A 51 -7.92 8.32 29.38
N GLN A 52 -7.19 9.25 28.74
CA GLN A 52 -7.70 10.59 28.42
C GLN A 52 -8.81 10.53 27.37
N TYR A 53 -8.75 9.54 26.47
CA TYR A 53 -9.78 9.26 25.48
C TYR A 53 -10.57 8.01 25.86
N LYS A 54 -11.85 8.19 26.18
CA LYS A 54 -12.76 7.10 26.57
C LYS A 54 -13.68 6.63 25.44
N ARG A 55 -13.73 7.37 24.33
CA ARG A 55 -14.58 7.11 23.16
C ARG A 55 -13.74 7.28 21.91
N ILE A 56 -13.23 6.18 21.39
CA ILE A 56 -12.36 6.15 20.22
C ILE A 56 -13.15 5.54 19.07
N VAL A 57 -13.19 6.22 17.93
CA VAL A 57 -13.76 5.72 16.68
C VAL A 57 -12.62 5.32 15.76
N ILE A 58 -12.68 4.10 15.23
CA ILE A 58 -11.67 3.55 14.33
C ILE A 58 -12.31 3.38 12.96
N LEU A 59 -11.75 4.06 11.95
CA LEU A 59 -12.16 3.92 10.56
C LEU A 59 -11.14 3.04 9.83
N VAL A 60 -11.59 1.92 9.27
CA VAL A 60 -10.74 0.93 8.60
C VAL A 60 -11.19 0.69 7.16
N GLY A 61 -10.24 0.31 6.31
CA GLY A 61 -10.51 -0.16 4.95
C GLY A 61 -9.84 -1.51 4.69
N ALA A 62 -9.90 -1.98 3.44
CA ALA A 62 -9.34 -3.29 3.05
C ALA A 62 -7.85 -3.48 3.41
N GLY A 63 -7.10 -2.38 3.50
CA GLY A 63 -5.67 -2.38 3.84
C GLY A 63 -5.33 -3.12 5.13
N ILE A 64 -6.19 -3.09 6.15
CA ILE A 64 -5.91 -3.80 7.42
C ILE A 64 -5.89 -5.31 7.26
N SER A 65 -6.48 -5.85 6.19
CA SER A 65 -6.63 -7.29 5.91
C SER A 65 -5.62 -7.82 4.91
N THR A 66 -4.78 -6.97 4.33
CA THR A 66 -3.71 -7.39 3.40
C THR A 66 -2.73 -8.35 4.05
N ALA A 67 -2.36 -8.11 5.31
CA ALA A 67 -1.54 -9.01 6.12
C ALA A 67 -2.23 -10.35 6.46
N SER A 68 -3.56 -10.44 6.29
CA SER A 68 -4.31 -11.69 6.40
C SER A 68 -4.41 -12.45 5.08
N GLY A 69 -3.77 -11.96 4.00
CA GLY A 69 -3.82 -12.58 2.67
C GLY A 69 -5.01 -12.18 1.82
N ILE A 70 -5.81 -11.19 2.26
CA ILE A 70 -6.92 -10.63 1.46
C ILE A 70 -6.39 -9.41 0.71
N PRO A 71 -6.35 -9.40 -0.62
CA PRO A 71 -5.85 -8.25 -1.37
C PRO A 71 -6.73 -7.03 -1.12
N ASP A 72 -6.13 -5.85 -1.08
CA ASP A 72 -6.91 -4.61 -1.15
C ASP A 72 -7.44 -4.39 -2.57
N PHE A 73 -8.16 -3.29 -2.79
CA PHE A 73 -8.73 -3.01 -4.10
C PHE A 73 -7.74 -2.40 -5.10
N ARG A 74 -6.79 -1.57 -4.64
CA ARG A 74 -6.15 -0.53 -5.47
C ARG A 74 -4.63 -0.62 -5.56
N THR A 75 -3.97 -1.50 -4.81
CA THR A 75 -2.51 -1.66 -4.88
C THR A 75 -2.12 -2.25 -6.23
N SER A 76 -1.21 -1.58 -6.94
CA SER A 76 -0.77 -2.06 -8.26
C SER A 76 -0.07 -3.42 -8.18
N GLY A 77 -0.44 -4.34 -9.06
CA GLY A 77 0.12 -5.69 -9.19
C GLY A 77 -0.43 -6.73 -8.21
N THR A 78 -0.99 -6.33 -7.06
CA THR A 78 -1.55 -7.26 -6.06
C THR A 78 -3.01 -6.99 -5.70
N GLY A 79 -3.50 -5.78 -6.00
CA GLY A 79 -4.85 -5.34 -5.72
C GLY A 79 -5.88 -6.07 -6.59
N LEU A 80 -7.11 -6.14 -6.07
CA LEU A 80 -8.20 -6.84 -6.71
C LEU A 80 -8.45 -6.32 -8.13
N TYR A 81 -8.47 -5.01 -8.33
CA TYR A 81 -8.80 -4.39 -9.62
C TYR A 81 -7.86 -4.80 -10.76
N ASP A 82 -6.57 -4.97 -10.47
CA ASP A 82 -5.60 -5.44 -11.47
C ASP A 82 -5.84 -6.91 -11.83
N ASN A 83 -6.30 -7.71 -10.87
CA ASN A 83 -6.60 -9.13 -11.08
C ASN A 83 -7.96 -9.39 -11.74
N LEU A 84 -8.86 -8.39 -11.79
CA LEU A 84 -10.19 -8.51 -12.38
C LEU A 84 -10.20 -8.49 -13.92
N GLN A 85 -9.06 -8.17 -14.56
CA GLN A 85 -8.93 -8.19 -16.03
C GLN A 85 -9.35 -9.55 -16.63
N ARG A 86 -9.23 -10.65 -15.86
CA ARG A 86 -9.67 -12.01 -16.26
C ARG A 86 -11.18 -12.11 -16.58
N TYR A 87 -12.02 -11.22 -16.07
CA TYR A 87 -13.47 -11.28 -16.24
C TYR A 87 -13.99 -10.46 -17.44
N ASN A 88 -13.09 -9.82 -18.21
CA ASN A 88 -13.44 -8.97 -19.36
C ASN A 88 -14.54 -7.94 -19.03
N ILE A 89 -14.37 -7.25 -17.90
CA ILE A 89 -15.27 -6.21 -17.42
C ILE A 89 -14.88 -4.85 -17.98
N PRO A 90 -15.83 -3.93 -18.21
CA PRO A 90 -15.55 -2.64 -18.86
C PRO A 90 -14.61 -1.74 -18.03
N TYR A 91 -14.70 -1.83 -16.70
CA TYR A 91 -13.81 -1.20 -15.73
C TYR A 91 -13.92 -1.97 -14.40
N PRO A 92 -12.92 -1.89 -13.52
CA PRO A 92 -12.85 -2.73 -12.31
C PRO A 92 -14.04 -2.63 -11.37
N GLU A 93 -14.58 -1.43 -11.19
CA GLU A 93 -15.71 -1.16 -10.29
C GLU A 93 -17.02 -1.79 -10.77
N ALA A 94 -17.14 -2.13 -12.07
CA ALA A 94 -18.36 -2.66 -12.66
C ALA A 94 -18.84 -3.95 -11.96
N ILE A 95 -17.93 -4.76 -11.42
CA ILE A 95 -18.27 -5.98 -10.67
C ILE A 95 -19.14 -5.70 -9.42
N PHE A 96 -19.10 -4.49 -8.89
CA PHE A 96 -19.86 -4.05 -7.72
C PHE A 96 -21.05 -3.15 -8.08
N GLU A 97 -21.30 -2.90 -9.36
CA GLU A 97 -22.45 -2.12 -9.80
C GLU A 97 -23.69 -2.98 -10.01
N LEU A 98 -24.83 -2.52 -9.47
CA LEU A 98 -26.11 -3.24 -9.57
C LEU A 98 -26.54 -3.46 -11.03
N ASN A 99 -26.35 -2.47 -11.90
CA ASN A 99 -26.70 -2.57 -13.31
C ASN A 99 -25.90 -3.64 -14.05
N TYR A 100 -24.61 -3.75 -13.75
CA TYR A 100 -23.76 -4.80 -14.31
C TYR A 100 -24.13 -6.16 -13.72
N PHE A 101 -24.31 -6.24 -12.39
CA PHE A 101 -24.71 -7.47 -11.70
C PHE A 101 -25.98 -8.08 -12.29
N ASN A 102 -27.01 -7.27 -12.57
CA ASN A 102 -28.26 -7.75 -13.17
C ASN A 102 -28.08 -8.30 -14.60
N ARG A 103 -27.06 -7.86 -15.34
CA ARG A 103 -26.75 -8.35 -16.70
C ARG A 103 -25.84 -9.58 -16.66
N ASN A 104 -24.85 -9.58 -15.77
CA ASN A 104 -23.88 -10.65 -15.62
C ASN A 104 -23.42 -10.77 -14.15
N PRO A 105 -24.10 -11.59 -13.34
CA PRO A 105 -23.77 -11.74 -11.93
C PRO A 105 -22.57 -12.67 -11.68
N LYS A 106 -22.09 -13.39 -12.70
CA LYS A 106 -21.05 -14.41 -12.56
C LYS A 106 -19.74 -13.88 -11.95
N PRO A 107 -19.14 -12.76 -12.42
CA PRO A 107 -17.90 -12.24 -11.85
C PRO A 107 -18.01 -11.96 -10.35
N PHE A 108 -19.14 -11.38 -9.92
CA PHE A 108 -19.39 -11.11 -8.50
C PHE A 108 -19.44 -12.42 -7.68
N PHE A 109 -20.16 -13.44 -8.14
CA PHE A 109 -20.25 -14.70 -7.41
C PHE A 109 -18.94 -15.47 -7.37
N ASP A 110 -18.15 -15.43 -8.44
CA ASP A 110 -16.82 -16.05 -8.46
C ASP A 110 -15.89 -15.37 -7.45
N LEU A 111 -15.89 -14.03 -7.40
CA LEU A 111 -15.18 -13.27 -6.37
C LEU A 111 -15.68 -13.55 -4.95
N ALA A 112 -17.00 -13.61 -4.75
CA ALA A 112 -17.60 -13.85 -3.44
C ALA A 112 -17.21 -15.24 -2.87
N LYS A 113 -17.03 -16.25 -3.74
CA LYS A 113 -16.53 -17.58 -3.34
C LYS A 113 -15.07 -17.55 -2.90
N GLU A 114 -14.24 -16.71 -3.53
CA GLU A 114 -12.84 -16.55 -3.12
C GLU A 114 -12.76 -15.94 -1.72
N LEU A 115 -13.59 -14.93 -1.44
CA LEU A 115 -13.62 -14.18 -0.18
C LEU A 115 -14.52 -14.78 0.92
N TYR A 116 -15.19 -15.89 0.65
CA TYR A 116 -16.14 -16.49 1.60
C TYR A 116 -15.42 -16.86 2.91
N PRO A 117 -16.04 -16.63 4.09
CA PRO A 117 -15.42 -16.93 5.38
C PRO A 117 -14.92 -18.37 5.49
N GLY A 118 -13.78 -18.56 6.17
CA GLY A 118 -13.19 -19.88 6.44
C GLY A 118 -11.74 -20.04 5.97
N LYS A 119 -11.25 -19.16 5.08
CA LYS A 119 -9.88 -19.21 4.54
C LYS A 119 -8.90 -18.26 5.21
N TYR A 120 -9.39 -17.17 5.82
CA TYR A 120 -8.58 -16.06 6.32
C TYR A 120 -8.82 -15.84 7.80
N PHE A 121 -7.76 -15.47 8.52
CA PHE A 121 -7.80 -15.22 9.96
C PHE A 121 -7.51 -13.75 10.30
N PRO A 122 -8.05 -13.22 11.41
CA PRO A 122 -7.70 -11.89 11.90
C PRO A 122 -6.20 -11.77 12.16
N ASN A 123 -5.60 -10.64 11.77
CA ASN A 123 -4.21 -10.31 12.07
C ASN A 123 -4.09 -9.32 13.25
N ILE A 124 -2.86 -8.90 13.56
CA ILE A 124 -2.57 -7.99 14.68
C ILE A 124 -3.41 -6.71 14.69
N ASN A 125 -3.73 -6.13 13.52
CA ASN A 125 -4.55 -4.91 13.44
C ASN A 125 -5.98 -5.17 13.91
N HIS A 126 -6.52 -6.35 13.62
CA HIS A 126 -7.85 -6.76 14.05
C HIS A 126 -7.87 -7.02 15.57
N TYR A 127 -6.84 -7.67 16.09
CA TYR A 127 -6.71 -7.92 17.54
C TYR A 127 -6.45 -6.66 18.35
N PHE A 128 -5.78 -5.65 17.76
CA PHE A 128 -5.62 -4.35 18.39
C PHE A 128 -6.96 -3.64 18.65
N ILE A 129 -7.97 -3.90 17.81
CA ILE A 129 -9.29 -3.27 17.90
C ILE A 129 -10.23 -4.02 18.89
N ARG A 130 -9.96 -5.30 19.18
CA ARG A 130 -10.82 -6.17 20.00
C ARG A 130 -10.58 -5.98 21.49
#